data_AF-J9AFA5-F1
#
_entry.id   AF-J9AFA5-F1
#
_cell.length_a   1.000
_cell.length_b   1.000
_cell.length_c   1.000
_cell.angle_alpha   90.00
_cell.angle_beta   90.00
_cell.angle_gamma   90.00
#
_symmetry.space_group_name_H-M   'P 1'
#
loop_
_entity.id
_entity.type
_entity.pdbx_description
1 polymer ?
#
loop_
_entity_poly.entity_id
_entity_poly.type
_entity_poly.pdbx_seq_one_letter_code
_entity_poly.pdbx_strand_id
1 'polypeptide(L)'
;MFSIDRVFRNETLDATHLAEFHQVEGVVAERNLSLAHVMGLFTEFFRKCGITNLRFKPTYNPYTEPSMEIFAFHDGLGKWVEIGNSGMFRPEMLLPMGLPADVNVAGYGLSLERPTMIRYGIDNIRDLFGPKVDLRMIYENPICCLDKN
;
A
#
# COMPACT_ATOMS: atom_id res chain seq x y z
N MET A 1 13.28 -0.46 -5.93
CA MET A 1 13.48 0.62 -4.93
C MET A 1 12.19 0.77 -4.15
N PHE A 2 12.25 1.17 -2.88
CA PHE A 2 11.07 1.54 -2.11
C PHE A 2 11.39 2.76 -1.23
N SER A 3 10.35 3.51 -0.88
CA SER A 3 10.40 4.63 0.06
C SER A 3 9.21 4.55 1.00
N ILE A 4 9.40 5.04 2.21
CA ILE A 4 8.33 5.22 3.20
C ILE A 4 8.43 6.67 3.62
N ASP A 5 7.41 7.45 3.31
CA ASP A 5 7.40 8.87 3.64
C ASP A 5 5.99 9.36 3.92
N ARG A 6 5.90 10.51 4.57
CA ARG A 6 4.64 11.17 4.87
C ARG A 6 4.18 11.98 3.67
N VAL A 7 2.95 11.75 3.28
CA VAL A 7 2.24 12.47 2.22
C VAL A 7 1.14 13.34 2.80
N PHE A 8 0.83 14.43 2.10
CA PHE A 8 -0.17 15.40 2.53
C PHE A 8 -1.26 15.51 1.47
N ARG A 9 -2.52 15.37 1.89
CA ARG A 9 -3.69 15.53 1.02
C ARG A 9 -4.65 16.54 1.62
N ASN A 10 -5.18 17.41 0.76
CA ASN A 10 -6.22 18.36 1.14
C ASN A 10 -7.59 17.66 1.11
N GLU A 11 -7.77 16.65 1.95
CA GLU A 11 -9.01 15.91 2.13
C GLU A 11 -9.69 16.31 3.45
N THR A 12 -11.02 16.19 3.52
CA THR A 12 -11.77 16.52 4.74
C THR A 12 -11.49 15.45 5.79
N LEU A 13 -11.10 15.88 7.00
CA LEU A 13 -10.78 14.97 8.10
C LEU A 13 -12.02 14.17 8.55
N ASP A 14 -11.96 12.85 8.40
CA ASP A 14 -12.98 11.94 8.94
C ASP A 14 -12.32 10.81 9.78
N ALA A 15 -13.08 9.79 10.17
CA ALA A 15 -12.57 8.68 11.00
C ALA A 15 -11.60 7.74 10.25
N THR A 16 -11.56 7.84 8.92
CA THR A 16 -10.81 6.99 8.00
C THR A 16 -9.79 7.74 7.14
N HIS A 17 -9.87 9.07 7.07
CA HIS A 17 -9.02 9.94 6.27
C HIS A 17 -8.37 11.03 7.13
N LEU A 18 -7.03 11.08 7.06
CA LEU A 18 -6.21 12.13 7.63
C LEU A 18 -5.63 13.01 6.53
N ALA A 19 -5.41 14.29 6.85
CA ALA A 19 -4.77 15.24 5.94
C ALA A 19 -3.27 14.94 5.72
N GLU A 20 -2.66 14.23 6.65
CA GLU A 20 -1.32 13.66 6.55
C GLU A 20 -1.41 12.16 6.82
N PHE A 21 -0.62 11.34 6.13
CA PHE A 21 -0.48 9.90 6.38
C PHE A 21 0.79 9.38 5.69
N HIS A 22 1.20 8.15 5.95
CA HIS A 22 2.41 7.55 5.42
C HIS A 22 2.09 6.63 4.26
N GLN A 23 2.81 6.85 3.16
CA GLN A 23 2.73 6.00 1.99
C GLN A 23 4.00 5.18 1.87
N VAL A 24 3.82 3.88 1.70
CA VAL A 24 4.89 2.97 1.31
C VAL A 24 4.82 2.86 -0.21
N GLU A 25 5.75 3.51 -0.89
CA GLU A 25 5.86 3.46 -2.34
C GLU A 25 6.99 2.53 -2.75
N GLY A 26 6.80 1.87 -3.88
CA GLY A 26 7.88 1.09 -4.47
C GLY A 26 7.77 1.01 -5.97
N VAL A 27 8.94 0.72 -6.55
CA VAL A 27 9.13 0.66 -7.99
C VAL A 27 10.07 -0.49 -8.35
N VAL A 28 9.69 -1.25 -9.36
CA VAL A 28 10.46 -2.35 -9.95
C VAL A 28 10.69 -2.01 -11.42
N ALA A 29 11.94 -1.94 -11.85
CA ALA A 29 12.31 -1.69 -13.24
C ALA A 29 13.09 -2.91 -13.75
N GLU A 30 12.60 -3.57 -14.79
CA GLU A 30 13.20 -4.79 -15.35
C GLU A 30 12.76 -5.02 -16.80
N ARG A 31 13.60 -5.73 -17.57
CA ARG A 31 13.26 -6.27 -18.89
C ARG A 31 12.25 -7.41 -18.74
N ASN A 32 11.21 -7.42 -19.57
CA ASN A 32 10.12 -8.41 -19.49
C ASN A 32 9.30 -8.36 -18.19
N LEU A 33 9.29 -7.22 -17.47
CA LEU A 33 8.36 -7.03 -16.37
C LEU A 33 6.91 -7.01 -16.88
N SER A 34 6.01 -7.69 -16.17
CA SER A 34 4.60 -7.81 -16.50
C SER A 34 3.75 -7.63 -15.25
N LEU A 35 2.45 -7.37 -15.42
CA LEU A 35 1.53 -7.24 -14.29
C LEU A 35 1.50 -8.51 -13.41
N ALA A 36 1.72 -9.69 -13.99
CA ALA A 36 1.79 -10.95 -13.25
C ALA A 36 2.94 -10.97 -12.23
N HIS A 37 4.09 -10.37 -12.56
CA HIS A 37 5.20 -10.22 -11.61
C HIS A 37 4.82 -9.33 -10.42
N VAL A 38 4.08 -8.24 -10.68
CA VAL A 38 3.58 -7.34 -9.63
C VAL A 38 2.57 -8.05 -8.73
N MET A 39 1.64 -8.81 -9.30
CA MET A 39 0.70 -9.63 -8.53
C MET A 39 1.43 -10.67 -7.67
N GLY A 40 2.47 -11.32 -8.20
CA GLY A 40 3.31 -12.27 -7.47
C GLY A 40 4.06 -11.62 -6.31
N LEU A 41 4.64 -10.43 -6.54
CA LEU A 41 5.31 -9.63 -5.51
C LEU A 41 4.35 -9.36 -4.33
N PHE A 42 3.13 -8.89 -4.62
CA PHE A 42 2.15 -8.60 -3.58
C PHE A 42 1.64 -9.84 -2.87
N THR A 43 1.41 -10.91 -3.61
CA THR A 43 1.00 -12.20 -3.02
C THR A 43 2.02 -12.65 -1.99
N GLU A 44 3.32 -12.58 -2.30
CA GLU A 44 4.36 -12.99 -1.38
C GLU A 44 4.57 -11.98 -0.23
N PHE A 45 4.54 -10.68 -0.53
CA PHE A 45 4.69 -9.61 0.47
C PHE A 45 3.60 -9.71 1.56
N PHE A 46 2.32 -9.73 1.16
CA PHE A 46 1.22 -9.80 2.09
C PHE A 46 1.13 -11.16 2.81
N ARG A 47 1.51 -12.26 2.14
CA ARG A 47 1.62 -13.57 2.80
C ARG A 47 2.60 -13.53 3.98
N LYS A 48 3.73 -12.85 3.85
CA LYS A 48 4.69 -12.64 4.95
C LYS A 48 4.15 -11.73 6.06
N CYS A 49 3.19 -10.88 5.76
CA CYS A 49 2.45 -10.08 6.73
C CYS A 49 1.24 -10.80 7.35
N GLY A 50 1.01 -12.09 7.03
CA GLY A 50 -0.14 -12.86 7.52
C GLY A 50 -1.45 -12.61 6.76
N ILE A 51 -1.41 -11.90 5.63
CA ILE A 51 -2.58 -11.59 4.79
C ILE A 51 -2.56 -12.51 3.57
N THR A 52 -3.49 -13.45 3.48
CA THR A 52 -3.52 -14.48 2.43
C THR A 52 -4.67 -14.33 1.44
N ASN A 53 -5.80 -13.75 1.86
CA ASN A 53 -6.98 -13.56 1.02
C ASN A 53 -6.88 -12.25 0.23
N LEU A 54 -6.16 -12.28 -0.89
CA LEU A 54 -6.01 -11.14 -1.80
C LEU A 54 -6.94 -11.20 -3.00
N ARG A 55 -7.39 -10.03 -3.46
CA ARG A 55 -8.05 -9.82 -4.75
C ARG A 55 -7.44 -8.63 -5.47
N PHE A 56 -7.25 -8.78 -6.78
CA PHE A 56 -6.77 -7.71 -7.64
C PHE A 56 -7.94 -7.22 -8.49
N LYS A 57 -8.15 -5.91 -8.52
CA LYS A 57 -9.25 -5.27 -9.24
C LYS A 57 -8.67 -4.25 -10.22
N PRO A 58 -8.99 -4.31 -11.52
CA PRO A 58 -8.58 -3.27 -12.47
C PRO A 58 -9.06 -1.89 -12.00
N THR A 59 -8.19 -0.89 -12.15
CA THR A 59 -8.49 0.50 -11.81
C THR A 59 -7.90 1.43 -12.88
N TYR A 60 -8.04 2.73 -12.71
CA TYR A 60 -7.41 3.74 -13.57
C TYR A 60 -6.45 4.59 -12.76
N ASN A 61 -5.22 4.72 -13.23
CA ASN A 61 -4.29 5.74 -12.78
C ASN A 61 -3.74 6.48 -14.02
N PRO A 62 -3.59 7.82 -13.98
CA PRO A 62 -3.15 8.58 -15.15
C PRO A 62 -1.78 8.17 -15.73
N TYR A 63 -0.89 7.65 -14.88
CA TYR A 63 0.51 7.36 -15.20
C TYR A 63 0.82 5.87 -15.33
N THR A 64 -0.15 4.96 -15.15
CA THR A 64 0.04 3.52 -15.32
C THR A 64 -1.01 2.86 -16.23
N GLU A 65 -0.57 1.94 -17.08
CA GLU A 65 -1.41 1.11 -17.96
C GLU A 65 -0.68 -0.24 -18.20
N PRO A 66 -1.21 -1.39 -17.74
CA PRO A 66 -2.43 -1.56 -16.94
C PRO A 66 -2.26 -1.15 -15.46
N SER A 67 -3.39 -0.84 -14.82
CA SER A 67 -3.53 -0.44 -13.41
C SER A 67 -4.38 -1.42 -12.60
N MET A 68 -4.03 -1.65 -11.33
CA MET A 68 -4.83 -2.48 -10.41
C MET A 68 -4.77 -2.01 -8.95
N GLU A 69 -5.93 -2.08 -8.30
CA GLU A 69 -6.09 -2.03 -6.83
C GLU A 69 -5.92 -3.43 -6.23
N ILE A 70 -5.43 -3.46 -5.00
CA ILE A 70 -5.20 -4.67 -4.20
C ILE A 70 -6.15 -4.61 -3.01
N PHE A 71 -6.95 -5.67 -2.83
CA PHE A 71 -7.88 -5.83 -1.73
C PHE A 71 -7.49 -7.02 -0.87
N ALA A 72 -7.63 -6.91 0.44
CA ALA A 72 -7.62 -8.04 1.37
C ALA A 72 -8.98 -8.22 2.03
N PHE A 73 -9.35 -9.47 2.32
CA PHE A 73 -10.51 -9.74 3.17
C PHE A 73 -10.15 -9.49 4.63
N HIS A 74 -10.93 -8.65 5.31
CA HIS A 74 -10.76 -8.37 6.73
C HIS A 74 -11.76 -9.18 7.54
N ASP A 75 -11.28 -10.18 8.29
CA ASP A 75 -12.15 -11.10 9.05
C ASP A 75 -12.99 -10.37 10.11
N GLY A 76 -12.38 -9.43 10.86
CA GLY A 76 -13.10 -8.64 11.87
C GLY A 76 -14.21 -7.72 11.32
N LEU A 77 -14.10 -7.24 10.07
CA LEU A 77 -15.10 -6.39 9.43
C LEU A 77 -16.01 -7.16 8.45
N GLY A 78 -15.70 -8.44 8.18
CA GLY A 78 -16.42 -9.28 7.24
C GLY A 78 -16.48 -8.74 5.80
N LYS A 79 -15.51 -7.93 5.37
CA LYS A 79 -15.54 -7.24 4.06
C LYS A 79 -14.16 -7.14 3.40
N TRP A 80 -14.17 -6.91 2.09
CA TRP A 80 -12.96 -6.59 1.33
C TRP A 80 -12.55 -5.15 1.57
N VAL A 81 -11.29 -4.94 1.96
CA VAL A 81 -10.69 -3.62 2.22
C VAL A 81 -9.56 -3.41 1.24
N GLU A 82 -9.50 -2.22 0.66
CA GLU A 82 -8.41 -1.81 -0.22
C GLU A 82 -7.15 -1.58 0.62
N ILE A 83 -6.06 -2.27 0.26
CA ILE A 83 -4.77 -2.21 0.98
C ILE A 83 -3.65 -1.60 0.14
N GLY A 84 -3.89 -1.39 -1.16
CA GLY A 84 -2.87 -0.82 -2.04
C GLY A 84 -3.37 -0.57 -3.45
N ASN A 85 -2.58 0.21 -4.19
CA ASN A 85 -2.76 0.50 -5.60
C ASN A 85 -1.42 0.26 -6.33
N SER A 86 -1.48 -0.22 -7.57
CA SER A 86 -0.30 -0.53 -8.37
C SER A 86 -0.60 -0.43 -9.87
N GLY A 87 0.46 -0.44 -10.68
CA GLY A 87 0.33 -0.56 -12.12
C GLY A 87 1.67 -0.51 -12.84
N MET A 88 1.63 -0.70 -14.15
CA MET A 88 2.80 -0.59 -15.04
C MET A 88 2.90 0.85 -15.55
N PHE A 89 4.02 1.54 -15.33
CA PHE A 89 4.20 2.91 -15.82
C PHE A 89 4.10 2.96 -17.35
N ARG A 90 3.38 3.97 -17.81
CA ARG A 90 3.15 4.21 -19.23
C ARG A 90 4.45 4.58 -19.95
N PRO A 91 4.68 4.11 -21.19
CA PRO A 91 5.86 4.50 -21.98
C PRO A 91 6.01 6.01 -22.13
N GLU A 92 4.91 6.76 -22.26
CA GLU A 92 4.92 8.22 -22.41
C GLU A 92 5.49 8.94 -21.17
N MET A 93 5.51 8.29 -20.01
CA MET A 93 6.16 8.80 -18.80
C MET A 93 7.64 8.41 -18.74
N LEU A 94 7.98 7.17 -19.13
CA LEU A 94 9.33 6.62 -19.01
C LEU A 94 10.30 7.08 -20.11
N LEU A 95 9.82 7.19 -21.35
CA LEU A 95 10.66 7.54 -22.51
C LEU A 95 11.29 8.94 -22.38
N PRO A 96 10.57 10.00 -21.95
CA PRO A 96 11.19 11.30 -21.71
C PRO A 96 12.26 11.31 -20.60
N MET A 97 12.24 10.33 -19.69
CA MET A 97 13.26 10.18 -18.64
C MET A 97 14.54 9.48 -19.13
N GLY A 98 14.57 9.04 -20.39
CA GLY A 98 15.73 8.40 -21.00
C GLY A 98 15.89 6.90 -20.70
N LEU A 99 14.83 6.24 -20.20
CA LEU A 99 14.87 4.79 -20.02
C LEU A 99 14.85 4.07 -21.39
N PRO A 100 15.60 2.96 -21.54
CA PRO A 100 15.52 2.13 -22.74
C PRO A 100 14.09 1.60 -22.96
N ALA A 101 13.64 1.56 -24.22
CA ALA A 101 12.26 1.17 -24.58
C ALA A 101 11.90 -0.28 -24.22
N ASP A 102 12.90 -1.13 -23.97
CA ASP A 102 12.77 -2.52 -23.54
C ASP A 102 12.86 -2.70 -22.02
N VAL A 103 12.93 -1.61 -21.25
CA VAL A 103 12.75 -1.60 -19.78
C VAL A 103 11.31 -1.24 -19.45
N ASN A 104 10.65 -2.14 -18.72
CA ASN A 104 9.33 -1.89 -18.15
C ASN A 104 9.47 -1.56 -16.67
N VAL A 105 8.62 -0.67 -16.18
CA VAL A 105 8.64 -0.25 -14.78
C VAL A 105 7.25 -0.41 -14.18
N ALA A 106 7.15 -1.09 -13.03
CA ALA A 106 5.95 -1.16 -12.23
C ALA A 106 6.09 -0.23 -11.02
N GLY A 107 5.05 0.53 -10.74
CA GLY A 107 4.93 1.36 -9.55
C GLY A 107 3.80 0.87 -8.65
N TYR A 108 3.97 1.04 -7.35
CA TYR A 108 2.93 0.73 -6.38
C TYR A 108 2.99 1.61 -5.14
N GLY A 109 1.83 1.76 -4.49
CA GLY A 109 1.65 2.49 -3.25
C GLY A 109 0.74 1.72 -2.30
N LEU A 110 1.18 1.59 -1.06
CA LEU A 110 0.43 1.02 0.06
C LEU A 110 0.24 2.08 1.14
N SER A 111 -0.89 2.04 1.84
CA SER A 111 -1.04 2.79 3.09
C SER A 111 -0.34 2.02 4.21
N LEU A 112 0.40 2.73 5.08
CA LEU A 112 0.98 2.13 6.28
C LEU A 112 -0.05 2.01 7.40
N GLU A 113 -0.97 2.96 7.47
CA GLU A 113 -1.97 3.08 8.54
C GLU A 113 -2.99 1.94 8.48
N ARG A 114 -3.53 1.61 7.30
CA ARG A 114 -4.57 0.57 7.19
C ARG A 114 -4.08 -0.79 7.71
N PRO A 115 -2.95 -1.36 7.27
CA PRO A 115 -2.45 -2.62 7.83
C PRO A 115 -2.16 -2.53 9.34
N THR A 116 -1.69 -1.37 9.82
CA THR A 116 -1.39 -1.16 11.23
C THR A 116 -2.64 -1.16 12.10
N MET A 117 -3.69 -0.46 11.65
CA MET A 117 -5.02 -0.46 12.28
C MET A 117 -5.59 -1.88 12.38
N ILE A 118 -5.47 -2.67 11.31
CA ILE A 118 -5.91 -4.07 11.29
C ILE A 118 -5.12 -4.92 12.29
N ARG A 119 -3.78 -4.78 12.33
CA ARG A 119 -2.91 -5.56 13.21
C ARG A 119 -3.16 -5.29 14.70
N TYR A 120 -3.45 -4.04 15.05
CA TYR A 120 -3.68 -3.63 16.44
C TYR A 120 -5.17 -3.53 16.83
N GLY A 121 -6.10 -3.79 15.90
CA GLY A 121 -7.53 -3.68 16.17
C GLY A 121 -7.98 -2.25 16.48
N ILE A 122 -7.42 -1.27 15.78
CA ILE A 122 -7.73 0.16 15.96
C ILE A 122 -8.76 0.58 14.92
N ASP A 123 -9.90 1.10 15.37
CA ASP A 123 -11.01 1.49 14.49
C ASP A 123 -10.92 2.94 13.96
N ASN A 124 -10.12 3.80 14.60
CA ASN A 124 -9.98 5.21 14.27
C ASN A 124 -8.51 5.58 14.04
N ILE A 125 -8.21 6.06 12.83
CA ILE A 125 -6.86 6.40 12.41
C ILE A 125 -6.21 7.50 13.26
N ARG A 126 -7.01 8.37 13.90
CA ARG A 126 -6.52 9.45 14.78
C ARG A 126 -5.91 8.93 16.07
N ASP A 127 -6.29 7.72 16.47
CA ASP A 127 -5.76 7.05 17.64
C ASP A 127 -4.43 6.35 17.30
N LEU A 128 -4.07 6.23 16.01
CA LEU A 128 -2.82 5.63 15.58
C LEU A 128 -1.65 6.62 15.61
N PHE A 129 -1.84 7.85 15.10
CA PHE A 129 -0.79 8.86 15.12
C PHE A 129 -1.34 10.29 15.11
N GLY A 130 -0.57 11.20 15.69
CA GLY A 130 -0.89 12.63 15.80
C GLY A 130 -0.81 13.13 17.25
N PRO A 131 -0.99 14.44 17.48
CA PRO A 131 -0.83 15.05 18.80
C PRO A 131 -1.89 14.61 19.82
N LYS A 132 -2.94 13.90 19.40
CA LYS A 132 -4.04 13.42 20.25
C LYS A 132 -3.98 11.93 20.56
N VAL A 133 -2.89 11.25 20.20
CA VAL A 133 -2.72 9.81 20.45
C VAL A 133 -2.78 9.49 21.95
N ASP A 134 -3.45 8.40 22.35
CA ASP A 134 -3.41 7.93 23.74
C ASP A 134 -2.06 7.28 24.01
N LEU A 135 -1.25 7.91 24.86
CA LEU A 135 0.08 7.39 25.20
C LEU A 135 0.02 6.01 25.87
N ARG A 136 -1.05 5.67 26.59
CA ARG A 136 -1.20 4.33 27.20
C ARG A 136 -1.24 3.25 26.13
N MET A 137 -1.90 3.54 25.01
CA MET A 137 -1.96 2.64 23.87
C MET A 137 -0.55 2.36 23.30
N ILE A 138 0.34 3.35 23.30
CA ILE A 138 1.74 3.19 22.87
C ILE A 138 2.54 2.32 23.86
N TYR A 139 2.31 2.49 25.17
CA TYR A 139 3.03 1.72 26.20
C TYR A 139 2.55 0.27 26.34
N GLU A 140 1.26 0.01 26.12
CA GLU A 140 0.63 -1.30 26.34
C GLU A 140 0.68 -2.20 25.11
N ASN A 141 0.71 -1.63 23.89
CA ASN A 141 0.74 -2.44 22.68
C ASN A 141 2.06 -3.19 22.52
N PRO A 142 2.02 -4.47 22.10
CA PRO A 142 3.23 -5.23 21.82
C PRO A 142 3.97 -4.64 20.61
N ILE A 143 5.28 -4.87 20.55
CA ILE A 143 6.10 -4.48 19.40
C ILE A 143 5.53 -5.14 18.12
N CYS A 144 5.30 -4.36 17.07
CA CYS A 144 4.96 -4.88 15.75
C CYS A 144 6.16 -5.65 15.18
N CYS A 145 6.17 -6.96 15.40
CA CYS A 145 7.11 -7.88 14.78
C CYS A 145 6.40 -8.63 13.65
N LEU A 146 7.17 -8.95 12.61
CA LEU A 146 6.76 -10.02 11.69
C LEU A 146 6.71 -11.31 12.49
N ASP A 147 5.60 -12.03 12.41
CA ASP A 147 5.47 -13.34 13.03
C ASP A 147 6.56 -14.24 12.43
N LYS A 148 7.45 -14.74 13.29
CA LYS A 148 8.51 -15.66 12.87
C LYS A 148 7.85 -16.98 12.51
N ASN A 149 7.64 -17.22 11.22
CA ASN A 149 7.46 -18.57 10.71
C ASN A 149 8.81 -19.31 10.73
#